data_AF-A0A970NZW5-F1
#
_entry.id   AF-A0A970NZW5-F1
#
_cell.length_a   1.000
_cell.length_b   1.000
_cell.length_c   1.000
_cell.angle_alpha   90.00
_cell.angle_beta   90.00
_cell.angle_gamma   90.00
#
_symmetry.space_group_name_H-M   'P 1'
#
loop_
_entity.id
_entity.type
_entity.pdbx_description
1 polymer ?
#
loop_
_entity_poly.entity_id
_entity_poly.type
_entity_poly.pdbx_seq_one_letter_code
_entity_poly.pdbx_strand_id
1 'polypeptide(L)'
;MNIRPLKNFVFLIILSLSTFSCEREVAPLKIKKIDYLGDQLRIDGYYHSEVETIEPPYIHVAVFYRDGFCIHTCTRVDKMSGSDTLNYLETTLLNNAFVSKLKERPLHVGAFKINETDLQFEIWNDPGSIVGRPISSFSHYGKILNDTTFVITKMVNNRTNHTFLQNLVYHFEQFSPKPDSTCAYVK
;
A
#
# COMPACT_ATOMS: atom_id res chain seq x y z
N MET A 1 31.02 -46.70 29.08
CA MET A 1 30.46 -45.36 29.39
C MET A 1 29.43 -45.04 28.34
N ASN A 2 28.15 -44.94 28.74
CA ASN A 2 26.98 -45.01 27.85
C ASN A 2 26.66 -43.61 27.30
N ILE A 3 27.11 -43.30 26.08
CA ILE A 3 26.86 -42.00 25.41
C ILE A 3 25.44 -42.00 24.81
N ARG A 4 24.42 -42.09 25.66
CA ARG A 4 23.00 -42.02 25.25
C ARG A 4 22.27 -40.69 25.53
N PRO A 5 22.70 -39.76 26.43
CA PRO A 5 21.88 -38.58 26.71
C PRO A 5 22.04 -37.44 25.69
N LEU A 6 23.17 -37.38 24.97
CA LEU A 6 23.46 -36.26 24.06
C LEU A 6 22.57 -36.26 22.81
N LYS A 7 22.21 -37.45 22.29
CA LYS A 7 21.39 -37.58 21.08
C LYS A 7 19.93 -37.16 21.33
N ASN A 8 19.41 -37.42 22.52
CA ASN A 8 18.05 -37.01 22.92
C ASN A 8 17.97 -35.49 23.21
N PHE A 9 19.05 -34.90 23.71
CA PHE A 9 19.12 -33.45 23.98
C PHE A 9 19.18 -32.61 22.69
N VAL A 10 19.94 -33.06 21.68
CA VAL A 10 19.99 -32.41 20.36
C VAL A 10 18.64 -32.49 19.64
N PHE A 11 17.91 -33.60 19.78
CA PHE A 11 16.58 -33.75 19.20
C PHE A 11 15.57 -32.77 19.80
N LEU A 12 15.66 -32.46 21.10
CA LEU A 12 14.81 -31.49 21.77
C LEU A 12 15.11 -30.03 21.37
N ILE A 13 16.36 -29.70 21.03
CA ILE A 13 16.75 -28.38 20.52
C ILE A 13 16.23 -28.18 19.08
N ILE A 14 16.30 -29.21 18.23
CA ILE A 14 15.79 -29.15 16.86
C ILE A 14 14.24 -29.07 16.86
N LEU A 15 13.57 -29.73 17.82
CA LEU A 15 12.11 -29.63 17.98
C LEU A 15 11.65 -28.30 18.61
N SER A 16 12.52 -27.59 19.34
CA SER A 16 12.20 -26.26 19.90
C SER A 16 12.46 -25.12 18.89
N LEU A 17 13.38 -25.32 17.94
CA LEU A 17 13.66 -24.40 16.83
C LEU A 17 12.53 -24.32 15.77
N SER A 18 11.52 -25.19 15.81
CA SER A 18 10.33 -25.10 14.96
C SER A 18 9.23 -24.17 15.50
N THR A 19 9.50 -23.42 16.57
CA THR A 19 8.50 -22.53 17.17
C THR A 19 8.58 -21.11 16.60
N PHE A 20 7.50 -20.71 15.93
CA PHE A 20 7.11 -19.35 15.54
C PHE A 20 7.85 -18.69 14.37
N SER A 21 7.66 -19.21 13.15
CA SER A 21 7.48 -18.27 12.03
C SER A 21 6.13 -17.58 12.26
N CYS A 22 6.14 -16.46 12.99
CA CYS A 22 4.98 -15.63 13.21
C CYS A 22 4.71 -14.81 11.93
N GLU A 23 4.38 -15.50 10.83
CA GLU A 23 3.85 -14.83 9.66
C GLU A 23 2.48 -14.26 10.03
N ARG A 24 2.38 -12.92 10.03
CA ARG A 24 1.08 -12.26 10.19
C ARG A 24 0.23 -12.61 8.99
N GLU A 25 -0.96 -13.14 9.22
CA GLU A 25 -1.93 -13.40 8.16
C GLU A 25 -2.28 -12.09 7.43
N VAL A 26 -2.21 -12.15 6.10
CA VAL A 26 -2.56 -11.05 5.20
C VAL A 26 -3.88 -11.40 4.56
N ALA A 27 -4.92 -10.60 4.82
CA ALA A 27 -6.23 -10.83 4.20
C ALA A 27 -6.12 -10.75 2.67
N PRO A 28 -6.76 -11.63 1.88
CA PRO A 28 -6.72 -11.51 0.43
C PRO A 28 -7.39 -10.20 -0.04
N LEU A 29 -6.88 -9.62 -1.12
CA LEU A 29 -7.59 -8.53 -1.81
C LEU A 29 -8.85 -9.08 -2.48
N LYS A 30 -9.93 -8.30 -2.45
CA LYS A 30 -11.16 -8.58 -3.22
C LYS A 30 -10.99 -8.19 -4.68
N ILE A 31 -10.17 -7.17 -4.97
CA ILE A 31 -9.77 -6.79 -6.33
C ILE A 31 -8.60 -7.66 -6.80
N LYS A 32 -8.74 -8.25 -7.98
CA LYS A 32 -7.66 -8.97 -8.65
C LYS A 32 -6.78 -8.00 -9.43
N LYS A 33 -5.49 -8.29 -9.50
CA LYS A 33 -4.58 -7.57 -10.38
C LYS A 33 -4.90 -7.91 -11.84
N ILE A 34 -5.27 -6.91 -12.64
CA ILE A 34 -5.58 -7.05 -14.07
C ILE A 34 -4.90 -5.93 -14.85
N ASP A 35 -4.49 -6.22 -16.07
CA ASP A 35 -3.82 -5.21 -16.91
C ASP A 35 -4.75 -4.02 -17.17
N TYR A 36 -4.20 -2.82 -16.94
CA TYR A 36 -4.83 -1.56 -17.27
C TYR A 36 -4.47 -1.15 -18.70
N LEU A 37 -5.38 -1.46 -19.62
CA LEU A 37 -5.23 -1.21 -21.06
C LEU A 37 -5.81 0.13 -21.53
N GLY A 38 -6.43 0.90 -20.61
CA GLY A 38 -7.08 2.17 -20.95
C GLY A 38 -6.16 3.38 -20.92
N ASP A 39 -6.75 4.54 -21.14
CA ASP A 39 -6.12 5.87 -21.17
C ASP A 39 -6.79 6.89 -20.23
N GLN A 40 -7.82 6.46 -19.48
CA GLN A 40 -8.51 7.27 -18.48
C GLN A 40 -7.61 7.84 -17.37
N LEU A 41 -6.44 7.26 -17.09
CA LEU A 41 -5.42 7.79 -16.20
C LEU A 41 -4.04 7.70 -16.84
N ARG A 42 -3.25 8.75 -16.68
CA ARG A 42 -1.80 8.68 -16.89
C ARG A 42 -1.15 7.74 -15.87
N ILE A 43 -0.14 7.02 -16.34
CA ILE A 43 0.57 5.99 -15.57
C ILE A 43 2.09 6.20 -15.59
N ASP A 44 2.56 7.24 -16.25
CA ASP A 44 3.97 7.62 -16.38
C ASP A 44 4.38 8.64 -15.29
N GLY A 45 3.78 8.50 -14.11
CA GLY A 45 4.05 9.34 -12.96
C GLY A 45 3.30 8.86 -11.72
N TYR A 46 2.96 9.80 -10.84
CA TYR A 46 2.15 9.56 -9.65
C TYR A 46 1.06 10.63 -9.53
N TYR A 47 0.16 10.44 -8.58
CA TYR A 47 -0.84 11.44 -8.22
C TYR A 47 -0.68 11.78 -6.74
N HIS A 48 -0.76 13.06 -6.40
CA HIS A 48 -0.79 13.49 -5.02
C HIS A 48 -2.09 14.21 -4.71
N SER A 49 -2.56 14.09 -3.46
CA SER A 49 -3.73 14.84 -3.04
C SER A 49 -3.40 16.32 -2.78
N GLU A 50 -4.44 17.13 -2.65
CA GLU A 50 -4.35 18.35 -1.84
C GLU A 50 -4.00 18.00 -0.38
N VAL A 51 -3.42 18.95 0.34
CA VAL A 51 -3.16 18.80 1.77
C VAL A 51 -4.48 18.77 2.52
N GLU A 52 -4.70 17.73 3.31
CA GLU A 52 -5.88 17.66 4.17
C GLU A 52 -5.89 18.80 5.19
N THR A 53 -7.08 19.34 5.44
CA THR A 53 -7.30 20.43 6.41
C THR A 53 -7.49 19.94 7.84
N ILE A 54 -7.53 18.62 8.05
CA ILE A 54 -7.73 17.98 9.35
C ILE A 54 -6.36 17.79 10.02
N GLU A 55 -6.27 18.07 11.32
CA GLU A 55 -5.03 17.91 12.08
C GLU A 55 -4.82 16.46 12.57
N PRO A 56 -3.64 15.86 12.37
CA PRO A 56 -2.49 16.43 11.65
C PRO A 56 -2.69 16.38 10.13
N PRO A 57 -2.24 17.39 9.37
CA PRO A 57 -2.43 17.45 7.92
C PRO A 57 -1.61 16.37 7.21
N TYR A 58 -2.25 15.69 6.26
CA TYR A 58 -1.62 14.68 5.42
C TYR A 58 -1.67 15.09 3.94
N ILE A 59 -0.66 14.62 3.21
CA ILE A 59 -0.70 14.52 1.75
C ILE A 59 -0.66 13.04 1.37
N HIS A 60 -1.57 12.63 0.51
CA HIS A 60 -1.64 11.26 0.00
C HIS A 60 -0.98 11.17 -1.36
N VAL A 61 -0.43 10.00 -1.67
CA VAL A 61 0.21 9.69 -2.94
C VAL A 61 -0.33 8.37 -3.47
N ALA A 62 -0.75 8.37 -4.73
CA ALA A 62 -1.16 7.19 -5.47
C ALA A 62 -0.25 6.97 -6.68
N VAL A 63 0.20 5.74 -6.90
CA VAL A 63 0.96 5.34 -8.09
C VAL A 63 0.24 4.17 -8.75
N PHE A 64 -0.11 4.30 -10.02
CA PHE A 64 -0.81 3.27 -10.79
C PHE A 64 0.08 2.71 -11.90
N TYR A 65 -0.05 1.42 -12.20
CA TYR A 65 0.80 0.70 -13.14
C TYR A 65 -0.02 -0.02 -14.23
N ARG A 66 0.61 -0.27 -15.39
CA ARG A 66 -0.04 -0.99 -16.50
C ARG A 66 -0.52 -2.38 -16.13
N ASP A 67 0.14 -3.03 -15.18
CA ASP A 67 -0.21 -4.38 -14.75
C ASP A 67 -1.31 -4.41 -13.69
N GLY A 68 -2.01 -3.29 -13.42
CA GLY A 68 -3.06 -3.22 -12.41
C GLY A 68 -2.57 -3.11 -10.97
N PHE A 69 -1.25 -3.07 -10.74
CA PHE A 69 -0.69 -2.80 -9.41
C PHE A 69 -0.88 -1.33 -9.03
N CYS A 70 -1.02 -1.06 -7.73
CA CYS A 70 -0.99 0.30 -7.20
C CYS A 70 -0.25 0.41 -5.88
N ILE A 71 0.26 1.61 -5.62
CA ILE A 71 0.75 2.06 -4.32
C ILE A 71 -0.15 3.20 -3.87
N HIS A 72 -0.60 3.20 -2.61
CA HIS A 72 -1.32 4.32 -2.03
C HIS A 72 -0.88 4.55 -0.57
N THR A 73 -0.16 5.64 -0.35
CA THR A 73 0.47 5.99 0.93
C THR A 73 0.23 7.45 1.27
N CYS A 74 0.64 7.88 2.47
CA CYS A 74 0.58 9.28 2.87
C CYS A 74 1.75 9.64 3.77
N THR A 75 2.03 10.93 3.86
CA THR A 75 2.91 11.50 4.90
C THR A 75 2.20 12.63 5.59
N ARG A 76 2.55 12.87 6.85
CA ARG A 76 2.20 14.11 7.52
C ARG A 76 3.02 15.25 6.92
N VAL A 77 2.41 16.41 6.76
CA VAL A 77 3.07 17.59 6.20
C VAL A 77 4.16 18.13 7.11
N ASP A 78 4.00 18.00 8.43
CA ASP A 78 5.01 18.43 9.42
C ASP A 78 6.35 17.68 9.29
N LYS A 79 6.35 16.46 8.74
CA LYS A 79 7.58 15.70 8.47
C LYS A 79 8.38 16.24 7.29
N MET A 80 7.78 17.08 6.45
CA MET A 80 8.40 17.58 5.22
C MET A 80 9.44 18.69 5.48
N SER A 81 9.54 19.23 6.70
CA SER A 81 10.66 20.04 7.21
C SER A 81 11.20 21.12 6.24
N GLY A 82 10.32 21.83 5.54
CA GLY A 82 10.69 22.92 4.62
C GLY A 82 11.21 22.50 3.25
N SER A 83 11.22 21.19 2.94
CA SER A 83 11.44 20.71 1.58
C SER A 83 10.24 21.03 0.68
N ASP A 84 10.51 21.29 -0.60
CA ASP A 84 9.46 21.36 -1.61
C ASP A 84 8.64 20.06 -1.60
N THR A 85 7.32 20.20 -1.72
CA THR A 85 6.40 19.08 -1.59
C THR A 85 6.74 17.96 -2.55
N LEU A 86 6.90 18.28 -3.84
CA LEU A 86 7.16 17.28 -4.87
C LEU A 86 8.51 16.62 -4.62
N ASN A 87 9.54 17.41 -4.31
CA ASN A 87 10.86 16.86 -3.98
C ASN A 87 10.81 15.88 -2.80
N TYR A 88 10.03 16.16 -1.74
CA TYR A 88 9.87 15.22 -0.63
C TYR A 88 9.16 13.93 -1.08
N LEU A 89 8.06 14.06 -1.84
CA LEU A 89 7.34 12.90 -2.33
C LEU A 89 8.26 11.99 -3.15
N GLU A 90 9.01 12.56 -4.09
CA GLU A 90 9.88 11.82 -4.99
C GLU A 90 11.11 11.21 -4.30
N THR A 91 11.81 12.00 -3.47
CA THR A 91 13.07 11.56 -2.85
C THR A 91 12.88 10.74 -1.58
N THR A 92 11.71 10.85 -0.92
CA THR A 92 11.45 10.19 0.37
C THR A 92 10.35 9.15 0.29
N LEU A 93 9.16 9.48 -0.24
CA LEU A 93 8.02 8.56 -0.28
C LEU A 93 8.02 7.63 -1.49
N LEU A 94 8.66 8.01 -2.60
CA LEU A 94 8.72 7.23 -3.82
C LEU A 94 10.11 6.67 -4.10
N ASN A 95 11.06 6.79 -3.16
CA ASN A 95 12.35 6.14 -3.33
C ASN A 95 12.24 4.61 -3.18
N ASN A 96 13.18 3.90 -3.81
CA ASN A 96 13.20 2.44 -3.82
C ASN A 96 13.29 1.82 -2.42
N ALA A 97 13.97 2.46 -1.47
CA ALA A 97 14.14 1.92 -0.12
C ALA A 97 12.83 1.96 0.67
N PHE A 98 12.06 3.04 0.55
CA PHE A 98 10.75 3.17 1.18
C PHE A 98 9.74 2.22 0.54
N VAL A 99 9.66 2.21 -0.80
CA VAL A 99 8.72 1.34 -1.52
C VAL A 99 9.04 -0.15 -1.31
N SER A 100 10.31 -0.53 -1.20
CA SER A 100 10.67 -1.92 -0.87
C SER A 100 10.12 -2.35 0.49
N LYS A 101 10.19 -1.48 1.51
CA LYS A 101 9.61 -1.76 2.83
C LYS A 101 8.09 -1.93 2.79
N LEU A 102 7.40 -1.16 1.96
CA LEU A 102 5.95 -1.31 1.72
C LEU A 102 5.60 -2.66 1.08
N LYS A 103 6.52 -3.23 0.28
CA LYS A 103 6.33 -4.50 -0.42
C LYS A 103 6.77 -5.71 0.41
N GLU A 104 7.72 -5.55 1.33
CA GLU A 104 8.18 -6.62 2.26
C GLU A 104 7.08 -7.03 3.25
N ARG A 105 6.28 -6.07 3.69
CA ARG A 105 5.08 -6.30 4.50
C ARG A 105 3.98 -5.59 3.74
N PRO A 106 3.07 -6.28 3.04
CA PRO A 106 2.16 -5.69 2.08
C PRO A 106 1.35 -4.60 2.77
N LEU A 107 1.81 -3.36 2.63
CA LEU A 107 1.30 -2.18 3.29
C LEU A 107 1.33 -1.09 2.24
N HIS A 108 0.22 -0.39 2.08
CA HIS A 108 0.09 0.68 1.09
C HIS A 108 0.28 0.21 -0.36
N VAL A 109 0.12 -1.08 -0.62
CA VAL A 109 0.21 -1.70 -1.94
C VAL A 109 -1.03 -2.52 -2.22
N GLY A 110 -1.38 -2.69 -3.48
CA GLY A 110 -2.53 -3.49 -3.87
C GLY A 110 -2.85 -3.43 -5.35
N ALA A 111 -4.14 -3.55 -5.68
CA ALA A 111 -4.63 -3.61 -7.05
C ALA A 111 -5.69 -2.53 -7.31
N PHE A 112 -5.75 -2.07 -8.55
CA PHE A 112 -6.78 -1.13 -9.00
C PHE A 112 -7.49 -1.63 -10.26
N LYS A 113 -8.67 -1.08 -10.49
CA LYS A 113 -9.42 -1.23 -11.73
C LYS A 113 -10.17 0.05 -12.03
N ILE A 114 -10.45 0.25 -13.30
CA ILE A 114 -11.24 1.36 -13.81
C ILE A 114 -12.40 0.79 -14.61
N ASN A 115 -13.61 1.26 -14.33
CA ASN A 115 -14.78 0.99 -15.15
C ASN A 115 -15.38 2.31 -15.60
N GLU A 116 -15.26 2.64 -16.87
CA GLU A 116 -15.59 3.97 -17.42
C GLU A 116 -14.87 5.08 -16.64
N THR A 117 -15.57 5.77 -15.74
CA THR A 117 -15.04 6.84 -14.89
C THR A 117 -14.90 6.43 -13.42
N ASP A 118 -15.33 5.22 -13.05
CA ASP A 118 -15.20 4.69 -11.70
C ASP A 118 -13.78 4.14 -11.48
N LEU A 119 -13.04 4.80 -10.59
CA LEU A 119 -11.78 4.31 -10.07
C LEU A 119 -12.06 3.52 -8.79
N GLN A 120 -11.59 2.28 -8.74
CA GLN A 120 -11.55 1.49 -7.52
C GLN A 120 -10.16 0.94 -7.31
N PHE A 121 -9.61 1.11 -6.11
CA PHE A 121 -8.40 0.40 -5.71
C PHE A 121 -8.54 -0.17 -4.31
N GLU A 122 -7.80 -1.21 -4.04
CA GLU A 122 -7.77 -1.86 -2.74
C GLU A 122 -6.33 -2.07 -2.34
N ILE A 123 -5.96 -1.57 -1.17
CA ILE A 123 -4.63 -1.72 -0.59
C ILE A 123 -4.71 -2.37 0.77
N TRP A 124 -3.61 -2.98 1.19
CA TRP A 124 -3.42 -3.31 2.60
C TRP A 124 -3.01 -2.10 3.40
N ASN A 125 -3.52 -1.99 4.63
CA ASN A 125 -3.10 -0.97 5.58
C ASN A 125 -3.05 -1.58 6.98
N ASP A 126 -2.02 -1.25 7.76
CA ASP A 126 -1.89 -1.69 9.16
C ASP A 126 -2.42 -0.57 10.07
N PRO A 127 -3.61 -0.73 10.69
CA PRO A 127 -4.17 0.29 11.57
C PRO A 127 -3.42 0.43 12.91
N GLY A 128 -2.28 -0.23 13.09
CA GLY A 128 -1.44 -0.12 14.26
C GLY A 128 -0.98 -1.50 14.70
N SER A 129 0.31 -1.58 15.04
CA SER A 129 1.10 -2.77 15.33
C SER A 129 0.64 -3.58 16.56
N ILE A 130 -0.63 -3.98 16.58
CA ILE A 130 -1.19 -4.89 17.58
C ILE A 130 -0.78 -6.29 17.15
N VAL A 131 0.12 -6.89 17.94
CA VAL A 131 0.56 -8.27 17.77
C VAL A 131 -0.68 -9.18 17.67
N GLY A 132 -0.75 -9.99 16.62
CA GLY A 132 -1.83 -10.96 16.39
C GLY A 132 -3.04 -10.45 15.58
N ARG A 133 -3.10 -9.19 15.13
CA ARG A 133 -4.15 -8.76 14.18
C ARG A 133 -3.71 -8.94 12.72
N PRO A 134 -4.56 -9.54 11.86
CA PRO A 134 -4.32 -9.59 10.43
C PRO A 134 -4.27 -8.18 9.82
N ILE A 135 -3.40 -8.00 8.83
CA ILE A 135 -3.35 -6.79 8.01
C ILE A 135 -4.67 -6.72 7.23
N SER A 136 -5.41 -5.62 7.42
CA SER A 136 -6.71 -5.44 6.76
C SER A 136 -6.55 -4.70 5.45
N SER A 137 -7.36 -5.04 4.47
CA SER A 137 -7.45 -4.27 3.25
C SER A 137 -8.49 -3.15 3.36
N PHE A 138 -8.27 -2.08 2.60
CA PHE A 138 -9.15 -0.94 2.49
C PHE A 138 -9.48 -0.75 1.01
N SER A 139 -10.78 -0.71 0.70
CA SER A 139 -11.27 -0.40 -0.64
C SER A 139 -11.50 1.10 -0.76
N HIS A 140 -10.87 1.74 -1.73
CA HIS A 140 -11.04 3.15 -2.07
C HIS A 140 -11.87 3.25 -3.35
N TYR A 141 -12.79 4.20 -3.37
CA TYR A 141 -13.68 4.42 -4.49
C TYR A 141 -13.67 5.89 -4.87
N GLY A 142 -13.59 6.13 -6.17
CA GLY A 142 -13.45 7.47 -6.71
C GLY A 142 -13.99 7.62 -8.11
N LYS A 143 -13.92 8.87 -8.59
CA LYS A 143 -14.29 9.25 -9.94
C LYS A 143 -13.11 9.90 -10.64
N ILE A 144 -12.84 9.46 -11.85
CA ILE A 144 -11.88 10.08 -12.75
C ILE A 144 -12.57 11.29 -13.39
N LEU A 145 -11.96 12.46 -13.26
CA LEU A 145 -12.47 13.70 -13.86
C LEU A 145 -11.82 13.92 -15.23
N ASN A 146 -10.55 13.56 -15.35
CA ASN A 146 -9.76 13.49 -16.58
C ASN A 146 -8.51 12.63 -16.32
N ASP A 147 -7.65 12.49 -17.33
CA ASP A 147 -6.43 11.68 -17.28
C ASP A 147 -5.37 12.13 -16.27
N THR A 148 -5.50 13.35 -15.72
CA THR A 148 -4.58 13.93 -14.73
C THR A 148 -5.23 14.17 -13.36
N THR A 149 -6.53 13.94 -13.23
CA THR A 149 -7.29 14.31 -12.04
C THR A 149 -8.37 13.28 -11.70
N PHE A 150 -8.37 12.82 -10.44
CA PHE A 150 -9.46 12.03 -9.90
C PHE A 150 -9.81 12.47 -8.48
N VAL A 151 -10.97 12.05 -7.99
CA VAL A 151 -11.42 12.28 -6.62
C VAL A 151 -11.72 10.95 -5.94
N ILE A 152 -11.26 10.77 -4.70
CA ILE A 152 -11.70 9.66 -3.86
C ILE A 152 -12.83 10.16 -2.97
N THR A 153 -13.96 9.46 -3.02
CA THR A 153 -15.20 9.82 -2.34
C THR A 153 -15.49 8.98 -1.10
N LYS A 154 -14.97 7.74 -1.08
CA LYS A 154 -15.10 6.87 0.08
C LYS A 154 -13.97 5.86 0.19
N MET A 155 -13.70 5.46 1.43
CA MET A 155 -12.84 4.35 1.80
C MET A 155 -13.64 3.37 2.69
N VAL A 156 -13.47 2.07 2.49
CA VAL A 156 -14.16 1.02 3.26
C VAL A 156 -13.13 0.09 3.85
N ASN A 157 -13.13 -0.06 5.18
CA ASN A 157 -12.36 -1.09 5.85
C ASN A 157 -13.01 -2.45 5.56
N ASN A 158 -12.33 -3.32 4.80
CA ASN A 158 -12.93 -4.58 4.34
C ASN A 158 -13.13 -5.61 5.46
N ARG A 159 -12.50 -5.43 6.62
CA ARG A 159 -12.68 -6.29 7.81
C ARG A 159 -13.90 -5.89 8.63
N THR A 160 -14.10 -4.59 8.85
CA THR A 160 -15.18 -4.09 9.71
C THR A 160 -16.40 -3.59 8.94
N ASN A 161 -16.30 -3.46 7.61
CA ASN A 161 -17.25 -2.76 6.74
C ASN A 161 -17.51 -1.30 7.13
N HIS A 162 -16.65 -0.72 7.98
CA HIS A 162 -16.75 0.69 8.33
C HIS A 162 -16.38 1.54 7.12
N THR A 163 -17.23 2.52 6.82
CA THR A 163 -17.09 3.43 5.68
C THR A 163 -16.65 4.80 6.17
N PHE A 164 -15.62 5.32 5.54
CA PHE A 164 -15.11 6.68 5.73
C PHE A 164 -15.47 7.46 4.47
N LEU A 165 -16.25 8.53 4.63
CA LEU A 165 -16.54 9.47 3.54
C LEU A 165 -15.41 10.49 3.46
N GLN A 166 -14.99 10.80 2.24
CA GLN A 166 -13.92 11.76 1.97
C GLN A 166 -14.21 12.51 0.67
N ASN A 167 -13.54 13.63 0.45
CA ASN A 167 -13.58 14.35 -0.81
C ASN A 167 -12.16 14.81 -1.11
N LEU A 168 -11.33 13.85 -1.52
CA LEU A 168 -9.90 14.08 -1.69
C LEU A 168 -9.57 14.08 -3.18
N VAL A 169 -9.22 15.26 -3.70
CA VAL A 169 -8.83 15.47 -5.10
C VAL A 169 -7.35 15.15 -5.25
N TYR A 170 -7.02 14.43 -6.32
CA TYR A 170 -5.67 14.01 -6.66
C TYR A 170 -5.27 14.60 -8.02
N HIS A 171 -4.03 15.09 -8.09
CA HIS A 171 -3.42 15.69 -9.28
C HIS A 171 -2.19 14.92 -9.71
N PHE A 172 -2.04 14.74 -11.02
CA PHE A 172 -0.94 14.04 -11.63
C PHE A 172 0.35 14.87 -11.64
N GLU A 173 1.46 14.21 -11.32
CA GLU A 173 2.82 14.70 -11.54
C GLU A 173 3.60 13.67 -12.37
N GLN A 174 4.27 14.12 -13.42
CA GLN A 174 5.06 13.22 -14.27
C GLN A 174 6.34 12.84 -13.54
N PHE A 175 6.63 11.54 -13.42
CA PHE A 175 7.75 11.07 -12.62
C PHE A 175 8.40 9.81 -13.18
N SER A 176 9.71 9.84 -13.34
CA SER A 176 10.50 8.73 -13.86
C SER A 176 11.93 8.75 -13.28
N PRO A 177 12.51 7.58 -12.93
CA PRO A 177 11.88 6.27 -12.97
C PRO A 177 10.87 6.09 -11.84
N LYS A 178 9.74 5.45 -12.14
CA LYS A 178 8.81 5.00 -11.09
C LYS A 178 9.42 3.83 -10.31
N PRO A 179 8.99 3.62 -9.05
CA PRO A 179 9.30 2.39 -8.33
C PRO A 179 8.86 1.15 -9.11
N ASP A 180 9.54 0.03 -8.91
CA ASP A 180 9.15 -1.24 -9.54
C ASP A 180 7.81 -1.78 -8.99
N SER A 181 6.95 -2.30 -9.87
CA SER A 181 5.63 -2.85 -9.53
C SER A 181 5.65 -4.31 -9.06
N THR A 182 6.82 -4.96 -9.04
CA THR A 182 6.93 -6.36 -8.62
C THR A 182 6.67 -6.49 -7.12
N CYS A 183 5.59 -7.20 -6.76
CA CYS A 183 5.18 -7.48 -5.38
C CYS A 183 4.57 -8.90 -5.30
N ALA A 184 5.14 -9.77 -4.47
CA ALA A 184 4.73 -11.18 -4.35
C ALA A 184 3.30 -11.36 -3.78
N TYR A 185 2.79 -10.34 -3.08
CA TYR A 185 1.48 -10.37 -2.42
C TYR A 185 0.32 -10.02 -3.36
N VAL A 186 0.55 -9.15 -4.35
CA VAL A 186 -0.52 -8.70 -5.27
C VAL A 186 -0.60 -9.62 -6.47
N LYS A 187 -1.74 -10.30 -6.62
CA LYS A 187 -2.00 -11.31 -7.66
C LYS A 187 -3.23 -10.99 -8.49
#